data_AF-A0A527ICR5-F1
#
_entry.id   AF-A0A527ICR5-F1
#
_cell.length_a   1.000
_cell.length_b   1.000
_cell.length_c   1.000
_cell.angle_alpha   90.00
_cell.angle_beta   90.00
_cell.angle_gamma   90.00
#
_symmetry.space_group_name_H-M   'P 1'
#
loop_
_entity.id
_entity.type
_entity.pdbx_description
1 polymer ?
#
loop_
_entity_poly.entity_id
_entity_poly.type
_entity_poly.pdbx_seq_one_letter_code
_entity_poly.pdbx_strand_id
1 'polypeptide(L)' 'MLTEDAEGPVALRPEIQGLRGIAVALVVVFHIWPAVLPGGYVGVDVFFVISGYLIT' A
#
# COMPACT_ATOMS: atom_id res chain seq x y z
N MET A 1 25.38 -30.19 9.80
CA MET A 1 25.73 -28.76 9.64
C MET A 1 25.03 -28.21 8.41
N LEU A 2 23.69 -28.16 8.48
CA LEU A 2 22.78 -27.37 7.65
C LEU A 2 21.58 -27.23 8.60
N THR A 3 21.56 -26.18 9.41
CA THR A 3 20.32 -25.75 10.04
C THR A 3 19.51 -25.17 8.90
N GLU A 4 18.46 -25.86 8.47
CA GLU A 4 17.42 -25.23 7.67
C GLU A 4 16.94 -24.00 8.44
N ASP A 5 17.36 -22.82 7.98
CA ASP A 5 16.76 -21.53 8.33
C ASP A 5 15.30 -21.61 7.93
N ALA A 6 14.45 -22.05 8.87
CA ALA A 6 13.03 -21.89 8.78
C ALA A 6 12.75 -20.38 8.82
N GLU A 7 12.85 -19.72 7.67
CA GLU A 7 12.22 -18.42 7.45
C GLU A 7 10.74 -18.61 7.76
N GLY A 8 10.36 -18.25 8.99
CA GLY A 8 8.97 -18.30 9.43
C GLY A 8 8.11 -17.52 8.45
N PRO A 9 6.82 -17.86 8.29
CA PRO A 9 5.95 -17.14 7.36
C PRO A 9 6.11 -15.64 7.60
N VAL A 10 6.58 -14.91 6.57
CA VAL A 10 6.64 -13.45 6.63
C VAL A 10 5.26 -13.00 7.07
N ALA A 11 5.18 -12.38 8.25
CA ALA A 11 3.93 -11.96 8.83
C ALA A 11 3.30 -10.92 7.91
N LEU A 12 2.47 -11.38 6.97
CA LEU A 12 1.69 -10.55 6.08
C LEU A 12 0.75 -9.76 6.99
N ARG A 13 0.89 -8.44 7.00
CA ARG A 13 -0.07 -7.53 7.65
C ARG A 13 -1.13 -7.17 6.61
N PRO A 14 -2.23 -7.94 6.49
CA PRO A 14 -3.23 -7.74 5.45
C PRO A 14 -3.88 -6.36 5.54
N GLU A 15 -3.92 -5.76 6.73
CA GLU A 15 -4.50 -4.42 6.94
C GLU A 15 -3.67 -3.36 6.20
N ILE A 16 -2.34 -3.45 6.30
CA ILE A 16 -1.39 -2.53 5.65
C ILE A 16 -1.43 -2.69 4.12
N GLN A 17 -1.50 -3.93 3.64
CA GLN A 17 -1.62 -4.20 2.20
C GLN A 17 -2.96 -3.72 1.65
N GLY A 18 -4.05 -3.91 2.40
CA GLY A 18 -5.37 -3.39 2.04
C GLY A 18 -5.39 -1.87 1.95
N LEU A 19 -4.75 -1.18 2.90
CA LEU A 19 -4.66 0.28 2.89
C LEU A 19 -3.84 0.81 1.70
N ARG A 20 -2.75 0.13 1.33
CA ARG A 20 -2.01 0.43 0.08
C ARG A 20 -2.87 0.23 -1.15
N GLY A 21 -3.66 -0.86 -1.19
CA GLY A 21 -4.60 -1.12 -2.28
C GLY A 21 -5.65 -0.02 -2.45
N ILE A 22 -6.20 0.47 -1.34
CA ILE A 22 -7.15 1.61 -1.35
C ILE A 22 -6.47 2.88 -1.85
N ALA A 23 -5.26 3.18 -1.38
CA ALA A 23 -4.50 4.35 -1.81
C ALA A 23 -4.25 4.33 -3.34
N VAL A 24 -3.84 3.19 -3.89
CA VAL A 24 -3.66 3.02 -5.35
C VAL A 24 -4.98 3.13 -6.10
N ALA A 25 -6.07 2.55 -5.59
CA ALA A 25 -7.39 2.64 -6.22
C ALA A 25 -7.88 4.09 -6.36
N LEU A 26 -7.67 4.92 -5.33
CA LEU A 26 -8.01 6.36 -5.39
C LEU A 26 -7.23 7.09 -6.48
N VAL A 27 -5.94 6.76 -6.66
CA VAL A 27 -5.09 7.36 -7.71
C VAL A 27 -5.55 6.92 -9.10
N VAL A 28 -5.88 5.64 -9.28
CA VAL A 28 -6.33 5.10 -10.57
C VAL A 28 -7.67 5.71 -10.96
N VAL A 29 -8.63 5.80 -10.04
CA VAL A 29 -9.93 6.43 -10.29
C VAL A 29 -9.76 7.89 -10.69
N PHE A 30 -8.90 8.64 -10.00
CA PHE A 30 -8.59 10.03 -10.35
C PHE A 30 -7.95 10.19 -11.73
N HIS A 31 -7.07 9.27 -12.15
CA HIS A 31 -6.46 9.34 -13.48
C HIS A 31 -7.48 9.09 -14.61
N ILE A 32 -8.48 8.23 -14.39
CA ILE A 32 -9.49 7.91 -15.41
C ILE A 32 -10.60 8.95 -15.44
N TRP A 33 -11.07 9.41 -14.27
CA TRP A 33 -12.13 10.41 -14.13
C TRP A 33 -11.76 11.51 -13.13
N PRO A 34 -10.90 12.46 -13.52
CA PRO A 34 -10.45 13.52 -12.62
C PRO A 34 -11.60 14.43 -12.14
N ALA A 35 -12.68 14.56 -12.91
CA ALA A 35 -13.86 15.35 -12.54
C ALA A 35 -14.73 14.68 -11.46
N VAL A 36 -14.67 13.35 -11.32
CA VAL A 36 -15.46 12.59 -10.34
C VAL A 36 -14.79 12.60 -8.96
N LEU A 37 -13.46 12.60 -8.93
CA LEU A 37 -12.70 12.53 -7.69
C LEU A 37 -11.49 13.49 -7.70
N PRO A 38 -11.70 14.82 -7.70
CA PRO A 38 -10.62 15.80 -7.89
C PRO A 38 -9.52 15.74 -6.82
N GLY A 39 -9.79 15.13 -5.66
CA GLY A 39 -8.82 14.90 -4.58
C GLY A 39 -8.08 13.55 -4.62
N GLY A 40 -8.28 12.71 -5.63
CA GLY A 40 -7.68 11.36 -5.63
C GLY A 40 -6.16 11.32 -5.78
N TYR A 41 -5.52 12.45 -6.11
CA TYR A 41 -4.06 12.59 -6.04
C TYR A 41 -3.50 12.38 -4.62
N VAL A 42 -4.30 12.63 -3.57
CA VAL A 42 -3.94 12.39 -2.16
C VAL A 42 -3.61 10.91 -1.90
N GLY A 43 -4.12 9.99 -2.72
CA GLY A 43 -3.76 8.57 -2.64
C GLY A 43 -2.26 8.31 -2.85
N VAL A 44 -1.57 9.17 -3.60
CA VAL A 44 -0.10 9.08 -3.79
C VAL A 44 0.62 9.36 -2.48
N ASP A 45 0.28 10.46 -1.79
CA ASP A 45 0.88 10.84 -0.51
C ASP A 45 0.65 9.75 0.55
N VAL A 46 -0.59 9.23 0.64
CA VAL A 46 -0.96 8.15 1.57
C VAL A 46 -0.18 6.87 1.26
N PHE A 47 -0.02 6.49 -0.01
CA PHE A 47 0.76 5.30 -0.39
C PHE A 47 2.22 5.41 0.02
N PHE A 48 2.83 6.59 -0.16
CA PHE A 48 4.22 6.84 0.23
C PHE A 48 4.39 6.88 1.74
N VAL A 49 3.46 7.47 2.49
CA VAL A 49 3.48 7.46 3.97
C VAL A 49 3.37 6.03 4.50
N ILE A 50 2.47 5.20 3.94
CA ILE A 50 2.32 3.81 4.39
C ILE A 50 3.56 2.98 4.03
N SER A 51 4.13 3.20 2.85
CA SER A 51 5.30 2.43 2.40
C SER A 51 6.61 2.90 3.06
N GLY A 52 6.71 4.17 3.47
CA GLY A 52 7.92 4.76 4.04
C GLY A 52 7.91 4.94 5.56
N TYR A 53 6.75 5.07 6.21
CA TYR A 53 6.62 5.35 7.64
C TYR A 53 6.03 4.19 8.46
N LEU A 54 5.17 3.35 7.86
CA LEU A 54 4.61 2.15 8.49
C LEU A 54 5.42 0.87 8.23
N ILE A 55 6.46 0.97 7.37
CA ILE A 55 7.49 -0.05 7.21
C ILE A 55 8.70 0.38 8.06
N THR A 56 8.52 0.37 9.38
CA THR A 56 9.57 0.34 10.40
C THR A 56 9.06 -0.53 11.54
#